data_AF-X1BW23-F1
#
_entry.id   AF-X1BW23-F1
#
_cell.length_a   1.000
_cell.length_b   1.000
_cell.length_c   1.000
_cell.angle_alpha   90.00
_cell.angle_beta   90.00
_cell.angle_gamma   90.00
#
_symmetry.space_group_name_H-M   'P 1'
#
loop_
_entity.id
_entity.type
_entity.pdbx_description
1 polymer ?
#
loop_
_entity_poly.entity_id
_entity_poly.type
_entity_poly.pdbx_seq_one_letter_code
_entity_poly.pdbx_strand_id
1 'polypeptide(L)'
;MNQQELNEKIVEVEDKLIAIEQRPGNRIFLLCEAESSYTINRFLFEDVQARFVIATGIDSDDCFEVLYHYSYDQTGCVITINTYIRDRDNP
;
A
#
# COMPACT_ATOMS: atom_id res chain seq x y z
N MET A 1 -16.91 5.16 3.84
CA MET A 1 -16.90 3.70 4.04
C MET A 1 -16.48 3.35 5.44
N ASN A 2 -17.15 2.39 6.07
CA ASN A 2 -16.73 1.76 7.32
C ASN A 2 -15.54 0.80 7.07
N GLN A 3 -15.03 0.15 8.12
CA GLN A 3 -13.84 -0.71 8.00
C GLN A 3 -14.07 -1.94 7.12
N GLN A 4 -15.25 -2.54 7.17
CA GLN A 4 -15.59 -3.70 6.35
C GLN A 4 -15.67 -3.31 4.87
N GLU A 5 -16.38 -2.21 4.56
CA GLU A 5 -16.49 -1.67 3.21
C GLU A 5 -15.11 -1.28 2.64
N LEU A 6 -14.23 -0.73 3.47
CA LEU A 6 -12.84 -0.45 3.05
C LEU A 6 -12.09 -1.74 2.70
N ASN A 7 -12.22 -2.78 3.51
CA ASN A 7 -11.58 -4.07 3.23
C ASN A 7 -12.11 -4.69 1.94
N GLU A 8 -13.42 -4.65 1.71
CA GLU A 8 -14.05 -5.11 0.46
C GLU A 8 -13.57 -4.31 -0.75
N LYS A 9 -13.43 -2.98 -0.60
CA LYS A 9 -12.92 -2.11 -1.66
C LYS A 9 -11.47 -2.44 -2.03
N ILE A 10 -10.61 -2.74 -1.05
CA ILE A 10 -9.20 -3.10 -1.28
C ILE A 10 -9.05 -4.38 -2.11
N VAL A 11 -10.02 -5.30 -2.07
CA VAL A 11 -9.99 -6.52 -2.89
C VAL A 11 -10.01 -6.23 -4.40
N GLU A 12 -10.48 -5.05 -4.83
CA GLU A 12 -10.48 -4.64 -6.25
C GLU A 12 -9.08 -4.54 -6.87
N VAL A 13 -8.02 -4.47 -6.05
CA VAL A 13 -6.63 -4.45 -6.52
C VAL A 13 -5.83 -5.67 -6.09
N GLU A 14 -6.48 -6.71 -5.54
CA GLU A 14 -5.80 -7.91 -5.03
C GLU A 14 -4.98 -8.64 -6.11
N ASP A 15 -5.42 -8.61 -7.37
CA ASP A 15 -4.71 -9.20 -8.52
C ASP A 15 -3.34 -8.55 -8.80
N LYS A 16 -3.09 -7.36 -8.25
CA LYS A 16 -1.84 -6.60 -8.38
C LYS A 16 -0.97 -6.67 -7.13
N LEU A 17 -1.43 -7.40 -6.12
CA LEU A 17 -0.75 -7.56 -4.85
C LEU A 17 -0.11 -8.94 -4.76
N ILE A 18 1.05 -8.98 -4.11
CA ILE A 18 1.67 -10.22 -3.64
C ILE A 18 0.86 -10.74 -2.45
N ALA A 19 0.48 -9.83 -1.54
CA ALA A 19 -0.27 -10.17 -0.34
C ALA A 19 -0.98 -8.94 0.25
N ILE A 20 -2.05 -9.21 1.01
CA ILE A 20 -2.71 -8.26 1.91
C ILE A 20 -2.50 -8.75 3.34
N GLU A 21 -1.86 -7.96 4.19
CA GLU A 21 -1.70 -8.28 5.61
C GLU A 21 -2.51 -7.33 6.48
N GLN A 22 -3.34 -7.91 7.35
CA GLN A 22 -4.06 -7.17 8.39
C GLN A 22 -3.24 -7.22 9.68
N ARG A 23 -2.76 -6.07 10.14
CA ARG A 23 -1.95 -5.97 11.37
C ARG A 23 -2.75 -5.31 12.50
N PRO A 24 -2.45 -5.64 13.77
CA PRO A 24 -3.07 -5.00 14.93
C PRO A 24 -2.95 -3.47 14.88
N GLY A 25 -3.94 -2.78 15.45
CA GLY A 25 -3.95 -1.31 15.50
C GLY A 25 -4.54 -0.64 14.26
N ASN A 26 -5.48 -1.30 13.57
CA ASN A 26 -6.18 -0.81 12.39
C ASN A 26 -5.22 -0.48 11.22
N ARG A 27 -4.34 -1.43 10.87
CA ARG A 27 -3.34 -1.25 9.83
C ARG A 27 -3.46 -2.32 8.76
N ILE A 28 -3.41 -1.89 7.51
CA ILE A 28 -3.44 -2.78 6.34
C ILE A 28 -2.13 -2.59 5.59
N PHE A 29 -1.47 -3.69 5.25
CA PHE A 29 -0.28 -3.69 4.40
C PHE A 29 -0.62 -4.34 3.07
N LEU A 30 -0.31 -3.65 1.98
CA LEU A 30 -0.49 -4.09 0.61
C LEU A 30 0.90 -4.31 0.01
N LEU A 31 1.32 -5.56 -0.13
CA LEU A 31 2.64 -5.90 -0.65
C LEU A 31 2.56 -6.02 -2.17
N CYS A 32 3.48 -5.40 -2.90
CA CYS A 32 3.50 -5.44 -4.36
C CYS A 32 4.91 -5.28 -4.94
N GLU A 33 5.10 -5.68 -6.19
CA GLU A 33 6.30 -5.36 -6.97
C GLU A 33 6.19 -3.93 -7.57
N ALA A 34 7.34 -3.33 -7.91
CA ALA A 34 7.47 -1.95 -8.38
C ALA A 34 6.51 -1.59 -9.53
N GLU A 35 6.29 -2.52 -10.46
CA GLU A 35 5.45 -2.33 -11.65
C GLU A 35 3.97 -2.06 -11.29
N SER A 36 3.52 -2.59 -10.15
CA SER A 36 2.14 -2.42 -9.68
C SER A 36 1.95 -1.18 -8.80
N SER A 37 3.04 -0.61 -8.28
CA SER A 37 3.01 0.44 -7.26
C SER A 37 2.22 1.68 -7.70
N TYR A 38 2.44 2.16 -8.93
CA TYR A 38 1.71 3.32 -9.45
C TYR A 38 0.20 3.09 -9.45
N THR A 39 -0.24 1.91 -9.87
CA THR A 39 -1.68 1.60 -9.98
C THR A 39 -2.33 1.55 -8.61
N ILE A 40 -1.66 0.96 -7.61
CA ILE A 40 -2.18 0.84 -6.25
C ILE A 40 -2.19 2.22 -5.56
N ASN A 41 -1.14 3.02 -5.72
CA ASN A 41 -1.10 4.39 -5.21
C ASN A 41 -2.23 5.25 -5.78
N ARG A 42 -2.46 5.17 -7.10
CA ARG A 42 -3.56 5.88 -7.75
C ARG A 42 -4.91 5.43 -7.21
N PHE A 43 -5.13 4.13 -7.07
CA PHE A 43 -6.36 3.58 -6.49
C PHE A 43 -6.61 4.10 -5.07
N LEU A 44 -5.59 4.09 -4.20
CA LEU A 44 -5.74 4.61 -2.84
C LEU A 44 -6.04 6.12 -2.82
N PHE A 45 -5.44 6.88 -3.74
CA PHE A 45 -5.60 8.33 -3.81
C PHE A 45 -6.91 8.78 -4.44
N GLU A 46 -7.30 8.18 -5.57
CA GLU A 46 -8.44 8.62 -6.39
C GLU A 46 -9.73 7.88 -6.01
N ASP A 47 -9.68 6.56 -5.88
CA ASP A 47 -10.86 5.71 -5.71
C ASP A 47 -11.23 5.53 -4.23
N VAL A 48 -10.24 5.27 -3.37
CA VAL A 48 -10.45 5.17 -1.90
C VAL A 48 -10.47 6.55 -1.24
N GLN A 49 -9.86 7.55 -1.88
CA GLN A 49 -9.69 8.91 -1.35
C GLN A 49 -8.99 8.94 0.01
N ALA A 50 -8.03 8.03 0.21
CA ALA A 50 -7.18 8.04 1.38
C ALA A 50 -6.15 9.16 1.27
N ARG A 51 -5.82 9.78 2.41
CA ARG A 51 -4.86 10.88 2.46
C ARG A 51 -3.44 10.33 2.47
N PHE A 52 -2.64 10.71 1.48
CA PHE A 52 -1.21 10.43 1.48
C PHE A 52 -0.52 11.09 2.68
N VAL A 53 0.35 10.35 3.36
CA VAL A 53 1.06 10.81 4.56
C VAL A 53 2.55 10.99 4.27
N ILE A 54 3.23 9.91 3.86
CA ILE A 54 4.67 9.90 3.64
C ILE A 54 5.07 8.71 2.77
N ALA A 55 6.11 8.88 1.96
CA ALA A 55 6.83 7.80 1.31
C ALA A 55 8.20 7.62 1.99
N THR A 56 8.50 6.39 2.39
CA THR A 56 9.77 6.03 3.04
C THR A 56 10.53 5.08 2.15
N GLY A 57 11.73 5.47 1.70
CA GLY A 57 12.65 4.56 1.02
C GLY A 57 13.50 3.81 2.04
N ILE A 58 13.65 2.50 1.84
CA ILE A 58 14.48 1.63 2.65
C ILE A 58 15.46 0.90 1.70
N ASP A 59 16.74 0.97 2.04
CA ASP A 59 17.78 0.11 1.45
C ASP A 59 17.86 -1.16 2.30
N SER A 60 17.18 -2.21 1.84
CA SER A 60 17.20 -3.54 2.45
C SER A 60 18.29 -4.40 1.81
N ASP A 61 18.72 -5.47 2.48
CA ASP A 61 19.83 -6.30 2.01
C ASP A 61 19.62 -6.84 0.57
N ASP A 62 18.39 -7.26 0.26
CA ASP A 62 18.08 -7.96 -0.99
C ASP A 62 17.43 -7.08 -2.07
N CYS A 63 16.90 -5.90 -1.72
CA CYS A 63 16.17 -5.02 -2.63
C CYS A 63 16.00 -3.61 -2.05
N PHE A 64 15.53 -2.65 -2.84
CA PHE A 64 14.98 -1.43 -2.28
C PHE A 64 13.50 -1.62 -1.96
N GLU A 65 13.04 -1.00 -0.87
CA GLU A 65 11.63 -0.94 -0.52
C GLU A 65 11.17 0.51 -0.51
N VAL A 66 9.96 0.76 -1.00
CA VAL A 66 9.29 2.05 -0.81
C VAL A 66 7.95 1.81 -0.12
N LEU A 67 7.83 2.33 1.10
CA LEU A 67 6.61 2.28 1.87
C LEU A 67 5.83 3.57 1.65
N TYR A 68 4.66 3.45 1.02
CA TYR A 68 3.72 4.57 0.88
C TYR A 68 2.65 4.46 1.95
N HIS A 69 2.64 5.41 2.88
CA HIS A 69 1.68 5.44 3.96
C HIS A 69 0.51 6.36 3.61
N TYR A 70 -0.70 5.81 3.74
CA TYR A 70 -1.96 6.50 3.60
C TYR A 70 -2.75 6.41 4.90
N SER A 71 -3.46 7.48 5.23
CA SER A 71 -4.42 7.52 6.33
C SER A 71 -5.82 7.63 5.76
N TYR A 72 -6.68 6.69 6.15
CA TYR A 72 -8.09 6.75 5.85
C TYR A 72 -8.83 7.36 7.04
N ASP A 73 -9.01 8.68 6.97
CA ASP A 73 -9.40 9.53 8.11
C ASP A 73 -10.77 9.13 8.72
N GLN A 74 -11.66 8.50 7.95
CA GLN A 74 -12.99 8.09 8.42
C GLN A 74 -12.96 6.98 9.48
N THR A 75 -12.03 6.02 9.37
CA THR A 75 -11.89 4.92 10.35
C THR A 75 -10.61 5.01 11.16
N GLY A 76 -9.73 5.96 10.84
CA GLY A 76 -8.38 6.05 11.39
C GLY A 76 -7.48 4.90 10.93
N CYS A 77 -7.87 4.16 9.89
CA CYS A 77 -7.07 3.07 9.36
C CYS A 77 -5.83 3.61 8.65
N VAL A 78 -4.68 2.98 8.88
CA VAL A 78 -3.45 3.27 8.14
C VAL A 78 -3.22 2.18 7.12
N ILE A 79 -3.17 2.56 5.86
CA ILE A 79 -2.91 1.66 4.73
C ILE A 79 -1.48 1.92 4.28
N THR A 80 -0.66 0.88 4.21
CA THR A 80 0.73 0.97 3.78
C THR A 80 0.94 0.10 2.57
N ILE A 81 1.35 0.70 1.46
CA ILE A 81 1.83 -0.07 0.31
C ILE A 81 3.30 -0.37 0.57
N ASN A 82 3.69 -1.64 0.63
CA ASN A 82 5.10 -2.03 0.64
C ASN A 82 5.50 -2.45 -0.78
N THR A 83 6.27 -1.58 -1.45
CA THR A 83 6.71 -1.79 -2.82
C THR A 83 8.12 -2.35 -2.82
N TYR A 84 8.32 -3.52 -3.45
CA TYR A 84 9.64 -4.11 -3.63
C TYR A 84 10.22 -3.73 -5.00
N ILE A 85 11.45 -3.24 -5.01
CA ILE A 85 12.22 -2.92 -6.21
C ILE A 85 13.42 -3.87 -6.25
N ARG A 86 13.30 -4.94 -7.03
CA ARG A 86 14.26 -6.06 -7.06
C ARG A 86 15.54 -5.73 -7.83
N ASP A 87 15.45 -4.95 -8.89
CA ASP A 87 16.61 -4.51 -9.66
C ASP A 87 17.28 -3.33 -8.96
N ARG A 88 18.44 -3.58 -8.34
CA ARG A 88 19.21 -2.55 -7.64
C ARG A 88 20.02 -1.67 -8.59
N ASP A 89 20.33 -2.16 -9.79
CA ASP A 89 21.11 -1.41 -10.78
C ASP A 89 20.23 -0.42 -11.54
N ASN A 90 18.93 -0.74 -11.69
CA ASN A 90 17.90 0.10 -12.29
C ASN A 90 16.64 0.17 -11.40
N PRO A 91 16.70 0.90 -10.28
CA PRO A 91 15.60 0.97 -9.32
C PRO A 91 14.39 1.78 -9.83
#